data_AF-A0AAD8BZK2-F1
#
_entry.id   AF-A0AAD8BZK2-F1
#
_cell.length_a   1.000
_cell.length_b   1.000
_cell.length_c   1.000
_cell.angle_alpha   90.00
_cell.angle_beta   90.00
_cell.angle_gamma   90.00
#
_symmetry.space_group_name_H-M   'P 1'
#
loop_
_entity.id
_entity.type
_entity.pdbx_description
1 polymer ?
#
loop_
_entity_poly.entity_id
_entity_poly.type
_entity_poly.pdbx_seq_one_letter_code
_entity_poly.pdbx_strand_id
1 'polypeptide(L)'
;MTSQSTLEKRTVITTSSSTSSIGGGGSVNSEGGDDFYYKSSIHPRSSNVGHTSLSSVIGGGGHGGGSYKRTVEITSGMLPVGFGNVSHTGVTNVKSSREREKKDMQQLNERFANYIEKVRFLEAQNRKLISELEQLKSNWGKETSAIKKMYETELEEARRLIEQTNKEKNQIEVKLQSLQDQLHDMQKS
;
A
#
# COMPACT_ATOMS: atom_id res chain seq x y z
N MET A 1 7.94 15.81 -27.17
CA MET A 1 7.70 14.43 -26.70
C MET A 1 8.31 14.31 -25.31
N THR A 2 7.49 14.35 -24.27
CA THR A 2 7.96 14.43 -22.88
C THR A 2 8.01 13.02 -22.30
N SER A 3 9.21 12.51 -22.07
CA SER A 3 9.44 11.18 -21.48
C SER A 3 9.07 11.22 -19.99
N GLN A 4 8.09 10.42 -19.58
CA GLN A 4 7.80 10.19 -18.15
C GLN A 4 8.73 9.11 -17.59
N SER A 5 9.41 9.44 -16.49
CA SER A 5 10.24 8.51 -15.72
C SER A 5 9.37 7.78 -14.68
N THR A 6 9.24 6.46 -14.81
CA THR A 6 8.54 5.61 -13.84
C THR A 6 9.48 5.23 -12.71
N LEU A 7 9.23 5.76 -11.50
CA LEU A 7 9.92 5.39 -10.27
C LEU A 7 9.44 4.00 -9.81
N GLU A 8 10.19 2.96 -10.12
CA GLU A 8 9.99 1.63 -9.55
C GLU A 8 10.44 1.60 -8.09
N LYS A 9 9.50 1.38 -7.16
CA LYS A 9 9.81 1.10 -5.76
C LYS A 9 10.32 -0.34 -5.63
N ARG A 10 11.63 -0.54 -5.70
CA ARG A 10 12.27 -1.83 -5.36
C ARG A 10 12.49 -1.94 -3.86
N THR A 11 11.98 -3.01 -3.26
CA THR A 11 12.31 -3.40 -1.89
C THR A 11 13.76 -3.92 -1.86
N VAL A 12 14.64 -3.19 -1.18
CA VAL A 12 16.02 -3.60 -0.93
C VAL A 12 16.03 -4.45 0.34
N ILE A 13 16.34 -5.74 0.22
CA ILE A 13 16.50 -6.62 1.38
C ILE A 13 17.97 -6.52 1.81
N THR A 14 18.22 -5.75 2.86
CA THR A 14 19.54 -5.67 3.50
C THR A 14 19.61 -6.74 4.59
N THR A 15 20.44 -7.76 4.42
CA THR A 15 20.73 -8.73 5.48
C THR A 15 21.85 -8.19 6.36
N SER A 16 21.53 -7.58 7.49
CA SER A 16 22.54 -7.29 8.52
C SER A 16 22.70 -8.50 9.44
N SER A 17 23.89 -9.09 9.44
CA SER A 17 24.27 -10.12 10.40
C SER A 17 24.51 -9.48 11.76
N SER A 18 23.57 -9.65 12.69
CA SER A 18 23.74 -9.24 14.08
C SER A 18 24.12 -10.46 14.91
N THR A 19 25.32 -10.47 15.48
CA THR A 19 25.75 -11.50 16.45
C THR A 19 25.08 -11.21 17.79
N SER A 20 24.12 -12.03 18.21
CA SER A 20 23.49 -11.88 19.53
C SER A 20 24.38 -12.51 20.61
N SER A 21 24.96 -11.65 21.46
CA SER A 21 25.48 -12.06 22.76
C SER A 21 24.31 -12.44 23.67
N ILE A 22 24.35 -13.63 24.24
CA ILE A 22 23.44 -14.09 25.28
C ILE A 22 23.67 -13.23 26.53
N GLY A 23 22.68 -12.40 26.87
CA GLY A 23 22.67 -11.57 28.06
C GLY A 23 21.23 -11.46 28.55
N GLY A 24 20.97 -11.99 29.74
CA GLY A 24 19.64 -12.10 30.33
C GLY A 24 19.16 -10.87 31.09
N GLY A 25 17.93 -10.98 31.59
CA GLY A 25 17.41 -10.24 32.73
C GLY A 25 16.83 -8.86 32.45
N GLY A 26 15.56 -8.67 32.80
CA GLY A 26 14.97 -7.34 32.88
C GLY A 26 13.45 -7.35 32.82
N SER A 27 12.80 -7.61 33.96
CA SER A 27 11.41 -7.23 34.19
C SER A 27 11.34 -5.70 34.29
N VAL A 28 10.50 -5.07 33.48
CA VAL A 28 10.14 -3.65 33.62
C VAL A 28 8.67 -3.51 33.29
N ASN A 29 7.88 -3.18 34.32
CA ASN A 29 6.52 -2.67 34.16
C ASN A 29 6.62 -1.23 33.65
N SER A 30 5.90 -0.91 32.58
CA SER A 30 5.61 0.49 32.23
C SER A 30 4.28 0.59 31.50
N GLU A 31 3.43 1.47 32.02
CA GLU A 31 2.14 1.89 31.48
C GLU A 31 2.24 2.51 30.08
N GLY A 32 1.19 2.30 29.29
CA GLY A 32 0.78 3.23 28.22
C GLY A 32 1.28 2.93 26.81
N GLY A 33 0.33 2.59 25.93
CA GLY A 33 0.48 2.68 24.47
C GLY A 33 0.48 1.34 23.75
N ASP A 34 -0.70 0.90 23.30
CA ASP A 34 -0.88 -0.26 22.42
C ASP A 34 -0.32 0.04 21.02
N ASP A 35 1.00 0.04 20.86
CA ASP A 35 1.65 0.02 19.55
C ASP A 35 2.02 -1.44 19.24
N PHE A 36 1.09 -2.15 18.61
CA PHE A 36 1.25 -3.53 18.16
C PHE A 36 2.29 -3.60 17.03
N TYR A 37 3.58 -3.54 17.38
CA TYR A 37 4.66 -3.89 16.47
C TYR A 37 4.57 -5.38 16.13
N TYR A 38 4.08 -5.68 14.92
CA TYR A 38 4.09 -7.03 14.37
C TYR A 38 5.55 -7.48 14.18
N LYS A 39 6.02 -8.30 15.12
CA LYS A 39 7.34 -8.93 15.05
C LYS A 39 7.15 -10.35 14.54
N SER A 40 7.68 -10.63 13.35
CA SER A 40 7.63 -11.94 12.70
C SER A 40 8.23 -13.01 13.61
N SER A 41 7.50 -14.09 13.88
CA SER A 41 7.98 -15.29 14.61
C SER A 41 8.81 -16.25 13.73
N ILE A 42 9.10 -15.84 12.48
CA ILE A 42 9.86 -16.62 11.51
C ILE A 42 11.35 -16.35 11.74
N HIS A 43 12.02 -17.31 12.37
CA HIS A 43 13.48 -17.34 12.51
C HIS A 43 14.09 -18.27 11.46
N PRO A 44 15.24 -17.94 10.84
CA PRO A 44 15.93 -18.87 9.96
C PRO A 44 16.31 -20.11 10.77
N ARG A 45 15.84 -21.29 10.35
CA ARG A 45 16.24 -22.56 10.97
C ARG A 45 17.70 -22.81 10.59
N SER A 46 18.59 -22.90 11.56
CA SER A 46 19.96 -23.36 11.33
C SER A 46 19.88 -24.82 10.86
N SER A 47 20.14 -25.06 9.58
CA SER A 47 20.30 -26.42 9.06
C SER A 47 21.66 -26.95 9.50
N ASN A 48 21.67 -27.77 10.55
CA ASN A 48 22.86 -28.57 10.87
C ASN A 48 22.96 -29.69 9.83
N VAL A 49 23.58 -29.39 8.69
CA VAL A 49 24.01 -30.42 7.74
C VAL A 49 25.22 -31.10 8.36
N GLY A 50 24.95 -32.13 9.17
CA GLY A 50 25.99 -33.01 9.68
C GLY A 50 26.58 -33.80 8.51
N HIS A 51 27.73 -33.38 8.01
CA HIS A 51 28.56 -34.25 7.18
C HIS A 51 29.16 -35.30 8.12
N THR A 52 28.68 -36.54 8.08
CA THR A 52 29.39 -37.66 8.69
C THR A 52 30.64 -37.93 7.86
N SER A 53 31.69 -37.16 8.10
CA SER A 53 33.03 -37.53 7.63
C SER A 53 33.42 -38.81 8.33
N LEU A 54 33.43 -39.90 7.58
CA LEU A 54 34.03 -41.17 8.00
C LEU A 54 35.48 -40.87 8.39
N SER A 55 35.77 -40.91 9.69
CA SER A 55 37.13 -40.95 10.18
C SER A 55 37.72 -42.30 9.77
N SER A 56 38.39 -42.34 8.63
CA SER A 56 39.32 -43.42 8.34
C SER A 56 40.44 -43.33 9.37
N VAL A 57 40.48 -44.27 10.31
CA VAL A 57 41.68 -44.57 11.09
C VAL A 57 42.67 -45.20 10.11
N ILE A 58 43.42 -44.35 9.41
CA ILE A 58 44.70 -44.70 8.82
C ILE A 58 45.60 -43.51 9.09
N GLY A 59 46.57 -43.71 9.98
CA GLY A 59 47.45 -42.67 10.48
C GLY A 59 48.30 -42.01 9.41
N GLY A 60 48.75 -40.79 9.72
CA GLY A 60 49.93 -40.18 9.12
C GLY A 60 49.67 -38.94 8.27
N GLY A 61 49.96 -37.77 8.86
CA GLY A 61 50.71 -36.71 8.19
C GLY A 61 49.99 -35.76 7.22
N GLY A 62 49.82 -34.50 7.67
CA GLY A 62 50.33 -33.35 6.91
C GLY A 62 49.48 -32.69 5.81
N HIS A 63 49.16 -31.42 6.08
CA HIS A 63 49.09 -30.27 5.15
C HIS A 63 47.97 -30.17 4.11
N GLY A 64 47.42 -28.95 4.05
CA GLY A 64 47.25 -28.23 2.78
C GLY A 64 45.84 -28.19 2.22
N GLY A 65 45.28 -26.97 2.10
CA GLY A 65 44.02 -26.72 1.41
C GLY A 65 44.06 -27.14 -0.06
N GLY A 66 42.93 -27.63 -0.57
CA GLY A 66 42.80 -28.06 -1.95
C GLY A 66 41.34 -28.20 -2.37
N SER A 67 40.99 -27.49 -3.43
CA SER A 67 39.69 -27.40 -4.07
C SER A 67 39.18 -28.77 -4.55
N TYR A 68 37.94 -29.14 -4.23
CA TYR A 68 37.34 -30.37 -4.74
C TYR A 68 36.85 -30.17 -6.19
N LYS A 69 37.71 -30.47 -7.17
CA LYS A 69 37.24 -30.80 -8.53
C LYS A 69 36.82 -32.27 -8.54
N ARG A 70 35.54 -32.53 -8.78
CA ARG A 70 35.00 -33.89 -9.00
C ARG A 70 35.08 -34.21 -10.49
N THR A 71 36.10 -34.93 -10.92
CA THR A 71 36.12 -35.60 -12.23
C THR A 71 35.34 -36.91 -12.12
N VAL A 72 34.39 -37.13 -13.04
CA VAL A 72 33.69 -38.42 -13.16
C VAL A 72 34.33 -39.16 -14.31
N GLU A 73 35.22 -40.10 -14.02
CA GLU A 73 35.74 -41.03 -15.03
C GLU A 73 34.88 -42.28 -15.05
N ILE A 74 34.36 -42.61 -16.24
CA ILE A 74 33.57 -43.81 -16.49
C ILE A 74 34.57 -44.93 -16.79
N THR A 75 35.06 -45.60 -15.74
CA THR A 75 35.96 -46.76 -15.87
C THR A 75 35.14 -48.04 -15.77
N SER A 76 34.99 -48.71 -16.91
CA SER A 76 34.56 -50.10 -17.00
C SER A 76 35.62 -51.01 -16.36
N GLY A 77 35.22 -51.76 -15.34
CA GLY A 77 36.04 -52.83 -14.74
C GLY A 77 36.43 -52.55 -13.29
N MET A 78 36.03 -53.47 -12.41
CA MET A 78 36.34 -53.54 -10.97
C MET A 78 35.55 -52.54 -10.09
N LEU A 79 34.35 -52.95 -9.66
CA LEU A 79 33.58 -52.21 -8.65
C LEU A 79 34.19 -52.47 -7.25
N PRO A 80 34.65 -51.43 -6.51
CA PRO A 80 34.90 -51.58 -5.09
C PRO A 80 33.55 -51.76 -4.38
N VAL A 81 33.44 -52.87 -3.65
CA VAL A 81 32.35 -53.19 -2.71
C VAL A 81 32.13 -51.99 -1.78
N GLY A 82 31.00 -51.29 -1.93
CA GLY A 82 30.71 -50.10 -1.13
C GLY A 82 29.44 -49.32 -1.47
N PHE A 83 28.83 -49.53 -2.63
CA PHE A 83 27.46 -49.03 -2.90
C PHE A 83 26.44 -50.06 -2.44
N GLY A 84 26.37 -50.25 -1.11
CA GLY A 84 25.34 -51.05 -0.48
C GLY A 84 23.97 -50.50 -0.88
N ASN A 85 23.18 -51.35 -1.54
CA ASN A 85 21.74 -51.24 -1.79
C ASN A 85 21.12 -49.91 -1.35
N VAL A 86 21.10 -48.93 -2.26
CA VAL A 86 20.00 -47.98 -2.26
C VAL A 86 18.75 -48.81 -2.53
N SER A 87 18.08 -49.27 -1.46
CA SER A 87 16.88 -50.07 -1.57
C SER A 87 15.90 -49.32 -2.46
N HIS A 88 15.30 -50.01 -3.44
CA HIS A 88 14.26 -49.45 -4.31
C HIS A 88 13.21 -48.69 -3.49
N THR A 89 12.91 -49.20 -2.28
CA THR A 89 12.01 -48.60 -1.29
C THR A 89 12.47 -47.24 -0.74
N GLY A 90 13.79 -47.03 -0.57
CA GLY A 90 14.35 -45.75 -0.12
C GLY A 90 14.25 -44.67 -1.19
N VAL A 91 14.48 -45.02 -2.46
CA VAL A 91 14.35 -44.09 -3.61
C VAL A 91 12.89 -43.70 -3.84
N THR A 92 11.96 -44.66 -3.73
CA THR A 92 10.52 -44.37 -3.87
C THR A 92 10.01 -43.48 -2.74
N ASN A 93 10.54 -43.62 -1.52
CA ASN A 93 10.17 -42.78 -0.38
C ASN A 93 10.67 -41.34 -0.55
N VAL A 94 11.91 -41.15 -1.02
CA VAL A 94 12.44 -39.79 -1.30
C VAL A 94 11.71 -39.13 -2.47
N LYS A 95 11.42 -39.87 -3.54
CA LYS A 95 10.65 -39.37 -4.68
C LYS A 95 9.23 -38.95 -4.28
N SER A 96 8.52 -39.79 -3.53
CA SER A 96 7.16 -39.47 -3.05
C SER A 96 7.12 -38.31 -2.06
N SER A 97 8.13 -38.17 -1.20
CA SER A 97 8.27 -37.00 -0.33
C SER A 97 8.49 -35.72 -1.14
N ARG A 98 9.34 -35.76 -2.16
CA ARG A 98 9.61 -34.62 -3.03
C ARG A 98 8.40 -34.24 -3.88
N GLU A 99 7.64 -35.22 -4.36
CA GLU A 99 6.39 -34.98 -5.09
C GLU A 99 5.31 -34.35 -4.19
N ARG A 100 5.21 -34.82 -2.94
CA ARG A 100 4.31 -34.23 -1.93
C ARG A 100 4.67 -32.77 -1.65
N GLU A 101 5.94 -32.49 -1.36
CA GLU A 101 6.42 -31.13 -1.12
C GLU A 101 6.18 -30.22 -2.34
N LYS A 102 6.40 -30.74 -3.55
CA LYS A 102 6.10 -30.00 -4.79
C LYS A 102 4.61 -29.66 -4.90
N LYS A 103 3.72 -30.58 -4.54
CA LYS A 103 2.27 -30.34 -4.54
C LYS A 103 1.87 -29.31 -3.48
N ASP A 104 2.44 -29.40 -2.29
CA ASP A 104 2.17 -28.44 -1.21
C ASP A 104 2.64 -27.02 -1.60
N MET A 105 3.80 -26.91 -2.24
CA MET A 105 4.30 -25.65 -2.78
C MET A 105 3.42 -25.10 -3.91
N GLN A 106 2.88 -25.96 -4.78
CA GLN A 106 1.93 -25.55 -5.81
C GLN A 106 0.64 -24.99 -5.19
N GLN A 107 0.07 -25.69 -4.20
CA GLN A 107 -1.14 -25.22 -3.50
C GLN A 107 -0.90 -23.91 -2.75
N LEU A 108 0.27 -23.76 -2.12
CA LEU A 108 0.64 -22.52 -1.45
C LEU A 108 0.75 -21.35 -2.45
N ASN A 109 1.38 -21.59 -3.61
CA ASN A 109 1.50 -20.59 -4.65
C ASN A 109 0.14 -20.21 -5.25
N GLU A 110 -0.78 -21.16 -5.41
CA GLU A 110 -2.15 -20.87 -5.86
C GLU A 110 -2.89 -19.97 -4.85
N ARG A 111 -2.74 -20.25 -3.55
CA ARG A 111 -3.29 -19.38 -2.49
C ARG A 111 -2.66 -17.99 -2.53
N PHE A 112 -1.35 -17.88 -2.69
CA PHE A 112 -0.68 -16.59 -2.82
C PHE A 112 -1.13 -15.81 -4.06
N ALA A 113 -1.30 -16.49 -5.20
CA ALA A 113 -1.84 -15.85 -6.40
C ALA A 113 -3.24 -15.27 -6.14
N ASN A 114 -4.11 -16.03 -5.47
CA ASN A 114 -5.45 -15.55 -5.09
C ASN A 114 -5.40 -14.36 -4.13
N TYR A 115 -4.51 -14.37 -3.15
CA TYR A 115 -4.34 -13.24 -2.23
C TYR A 115 -3.79 -12.00 -2.92
N ILE A 116 -2.80 -12.15 -3.80
CA ILE A 116 -2.24 -11.05 -4.61
C ILE A 116 -3.35 -10.41 -5.44
N GLU A 117 -4.18 -11.22 -6.10
CA GLU A 117 -5.28 -10.71 -6.91
C GLU A 117 -6.33 -10.00 -6.06
N LYS A 118 -6.66 -10.56 -4.89
CA LYS A 118 -7.59 -9.91 -3.96
C LYS A 118 -7.05 -8.56 -3.48
N VAL A 119 -5.77 -8.48 -3.15
CA VAL A 119 -5.12 -7.22 -2.73
C VAL A 119 -5.17 -6.21 -3.88
N ARG A 120 -4.80 -6.59 -5.11
CA ARG A 120 -4.89 -5.70 -6.27
C ARG A 120 -6.31 -5.18 -6.51
N PHE A 121 -7.30 -6.05 -6.40
CA PHE A 121 -8.71 -5.69 -6.53
C PHE A 121 -9.16 -4.72 -5.43
N LEU A 122 -8.75 -4.96 -4.18
CA LEU A 122 -9.05 -4.08 -3.05
C LEU A 122 -8.32 -2.73 -3.18
N GLU A 123 -7.07 -2.71 -3.62
CA GLU A 123 -6.32 -1.49 -3.88
C GLU A 123 -6.95 -0.67 -5.02
N ALA A 124 -7.42 -1.33 -6.08
CA ALA A 124 -8.13 -0.67 -7.17
C ALA A 124 -9.44 -0.03 -6.69
N GLN A 125 -10.21 -0.75 -5.86
CA GLN A 125 -11.41 -0.19 -5.23
C GLN A 125 -11.09 0.96 -4.29
N ASN A 126 -10.06 0.85 -3.46
CA ASN A 126 -9.64 1.94 -2.58
C ASN A 126 -9.25 3.18 -3.39
N ARG A 127 -8.49 3.04 -4.48
CA ARG A 127 -8.17 4.16 -5.38
C ARG A 127 -9.43 4.81 -5.96
N LYS A 128 -10.40 4.00 -6.39
CA LYS A 128 -11.68 4.49 -6.89
C LYS A 128 -12.45 5.27 -5.82
N LEU A 129 -12.61 4.69 -4.63
CA LEU A 129 -13.30 5.32 -3.51
C LEU A 129 -12.62 6.63 -3.07
N ILE A 130 -11.29 6.66 -3.04
CA ILE A 130 -10.53 7.89 -2.74
C ILE A 130 -10.82 8.96 -3.79
N SER A 131 -10.82 8.61 -5.08
CA SER A 131 -11.15 9.54 -6.16
C SER A 131 -12.59 10.07 -6.05
N GLU A 132 -13.57 9.21 -5.76
CA GLU A 132 -14.97 9.63 -5.59
C GLU A 132 -15.12 10.55 -4.38
N LEU A 133 -14.43 10.25 -3.28
CA LEU A 133 -14.42 11.06 -2.06
C LEU A 133 -13.80 12.44 -2.32
N GLU A 134 -12.69 12.50 -3.05
CA GLU A 134 -12.05 13.76 -3.44
C GLU A 134 -12.96 14.61 -4.35
N GLN A 135 -13.62 13.98 -5.33
CA GLN A 135 -14.61 14.66 -6.17
C GLN A 135 -15.77 15.21 -5.35
N LEU A 136 -16.33 14.40 -4.44
CA LEU A 136 -17.43 14.82 -3.57
C LEU A 136 -17.00 15.98 -2.67
N LYS A 137 -15.83 15.91 -2.03
CA LYS A 137 -15.27 17.00 -1.23
C LYS A 137 -15.02 18.27 -2.03
N SER A 138 -14.53 18.13 -3.27
CA SER A 138 -14.31 19.26 -4.17
C SER A 138 -15.63 19.95 -4.55
N ASN A 139 -16.70 19.17 -4.72
CA ASN A 139 -18.02 19.70 -5.07
C ASN A 139 -18.80 20.20 -3.85
N TRP A 140 -18.49 19.66 -2.66
CA TRP A 140 -19.11 20.04 -1.41
C TRP A 140 -18.93 21.54 -1.15
N GLY A 141 -20.05 22.24 -0.96
CA GLY A 141 -20.06 23.68 -0.68
C GLY A 141 -19.93 24.58 -1.92
N LYS A 142 -19.44 24.10 -3.07
CA LYS A 142 -19.44 24.90 -4.31
C LYS A 142 -20.85 25.20 -4.78
N GLU A 143 -21.72 24.20 -4.81
CA GLU A 143 -23.12 24.36 -5.19
C GLU A 143 -23.86 25.31 -4.23
N THR A 144 -23.70 25.10 -2.91
CA THR A 144 -24.28 25.98 -1.89
C THR A 144 -23.76 27.42 -2.01
N SER A 145 -22.46 27.61 -2.25
CA SER A 145 -21.88 28.94 -2.44
C SER A 145 -22.38 29.60 -3.73
N ALA A 146 -22.59 28.83 -4.79
CA ALA A 146 -23.13 29.36 -6.05
C ALA A 146 -24.58 29.81 -5.88
N ILE A 147 -25.41 29.00 -5.24
CA ILE A 147 -26.80 29.33 -4.90
C ILE A 147 -26.86 30.57 -4.01
N LYS A 148 -26.03 30.62 -2.96
CA LYS A 148 -25.94 31.80 -2.08
C LYS A 148 -25.62 33.07 -2.87
N LYS A 149 -24.62 33.02 -3.76
CA LYS A 149 -24.24 34.17 -4.60
C LYS A 149 -25.36 34.61 -5.54
N MET A 150 -26.11 33.66 -6.10
CA MET A 150 -27.26 33.96 -6.96
C MET A 150 -28.32 34.73 -6.17
N TYR A 151 -28.71 34.22 -4.99
CA TYR A 151 -29.70 34.90 -4.15
C TYR A 151 -29.21 36.25 -3.63
N GLU A 152 -27.94 36.40 -3.28
CA GLU A 152 -27.35 37.70 -2.93
C GLU A 152 -27.48 38.70 -4.08
N THR A 153 -27.27 38.26 -5.32
CA THR A 153 -27.42 39.10 -6.52
C THR A 153 -28.87 39.52 -6.73
N GLU A 154 -29.82 38.57 -6.67
CA GLU A 154 -31.25 38.86 -6.79
C GLU A 154 -31.75 39.81 -5.70
N LEU A 155 -31.26 39.65 -4.46
CA LEU A 155 -31.60 40.53 -3.34
C LEU A 155 -31.11 41.97 -3.58
N GLU A 156 -29.90 42.12 -4.09
CA GLU A 156 -29.31 43.42 -4.41
C GLU A 156 -30.08 44.11 -5.56
N GLU A 157 -30.47 43.36 -6.60
CA GLU A 157 -31.30 43.85 -7.69
C GLU A 157 -32.69 44.28 -7.20
N ALA A 158 -33.33 43.49 -6.33
CA ALA A 158 -34.62 43.84 -5.75
C ALA A 158 -34.54 45.12 -4.91
N ARG A 159 -33.49 45.28 -4.10
CA ARG A 159 -33.24 46.52 -3.32
C ARG A 159 -33.06 47.72 -4.24
N ARG A 160 -32.27 47.58 -5.30
CA ARG A 160 -32.06 48.63 -6.30
C ARG A 160 -33.38 49.04 -6.97
N LEU A 161 -34.24 48.06 -7.31
CA LEU A 161 -35.53 48.33 -7.93
C LEU A 161 -36.46 49.10 -6.99
N ILE A 162 -36.46 48.75 -5.70
CA ILE A 162 -37.20 49.49 -4.66
C ILE A 162 -36.71 50.93 -4.56
N GLU A 163 -35.38 51.13 -4.50
CA GLU A 163 -34.81 52.47 -4.42
C GLU A 163 -35.16 53.32 -5.65
N GLN A 164 -35.07 52.72 -6.85
CA GLN A 164 -35.46 53.39 -8.08
C GLN A 164 -36.95 53.77 -8.09
N THR A 165 -37.82 52.83 -7.71
CA THR A 165 -39.28 53.08 -7.63
C THR A 165 -39.60 54.19 -6.61
N ASN A 166 -38.94 54.18 -5.45
CA ASN A 166 -39.11 55.24 -4.45
C ASN A 166 -38.64 56.60 -4.96
N LYS A 167 -37.53 56.64 -5.72
CA LYS A 167 -37.05 57.87 -6.34
C LYS A 167 -38.06 58.41 -7.37
N GLU A 168 -38.59 57.55 -8.23
CA GLU A 168 -39.60 57.91 -9.22
C GLU A 168 -40.89 58.41 -8.55
N LYS A 169 -41.35 57.70 -7.50
CA LYS A 169 -42.49 58.12 -6.68
C LYS A 169 -42.28 59.50 -6.07
N ASN A 170 -41.15 59.74 -5.41
CA ASN A 170 -40.85 61.04 -4.79
C ASN A 170 -40.82 62.17 -5.82
N GLN A 171 -40.29 61.91 -7.03
CA GLN A 171 -40.30 62.90 -8.12
C GLN A 171 -41.73 63.25 -8.57
N ILE A 172 -42.62 62.26 -8.63
CA ILE A 172 -44.02 62.47 -8.99
C ILE A 172 -44.74 63.24 -7.87
N GLU A 173 -44.51 62.88 -6.60
CA GLU A 173 -45.11 63.57 -5.45
C GLU A 173 -44.71 65.05 -5.39
N VAL A 174 -43.44 65.38 -5.63
CA VAL A 174 -42.98 66.78 -5.72
C VAL A 174 -43.65 67.53 -6.86
N LYS A 175 -43.78 66.91 -8.04
CA LYS A 175 -44.50 67.53 -9.18
C LYS A 175 -45.97 67.75 -8.87
N LEU A 176 -46.61 66.78 -8.22
CA LEU A 176 -48.02 66.86 -7.83
C LEU A 176 -48.24 67.99 -6.82
N GLN A 177 -47.39 68.10 -5.80
CA GLN A 177 -47.44 69.19 -4.83
C GLN A 177 -47.27 70.55 -5.51
N SER A 178 -46.28 70.69 -6.41
CA SER A 178 -46.07 71.93 -7.17
C SER A 178 -47.29 72.32 -8.02
N LEU A 179 -47.97 71.36 -8.64
CA LEU A 179 -49.19 71.63 -9.43
C LEU A 179 -50.38 71.99 -8.54
N GLN A 180 -50.51 71.36 -7.37
CA GLN A 180 -51.54 71.69 -6.38
C GLN A 180 -51.36 73.11 -5.85
N ASP A 181 -50.12 73.52 -5.55
CA ASP A 181 -49.81 74.89 -5.10
C ASP A 181 -50.19 75.91 -6.19
N GLN A 182 -49.86 75.64 -7.46
CA GLN A 182 -50.25 76.49 -8.59
C GLN A 182 -51.77 76.63 -8.75
N LEU A 183 -52.52 75.53 -8.61
CA LEU A 183 -53.99 75.56 -8.68
C LEU A 183 -54.58 76.39 -7.54
N HIS A 184 -54.05 76.24 -6.33
CA HIS A 184 -54.53 76.97 -5.16
C HIS A 184 -54.24 78.47 -5.26
N ASP A 185 -53.09 78.86 -5.82
CA ASP A 185 -52.77 80.27 -6.09
C ASP A 185 -53.72 80.87 -7.14
N MET A 186 -54.04 80.13 -8.21
CA MET A 186 -55.03 80.55 -9.21
C MET A 186 -56.45 80.71 -8.63
N GLN A 187 -56.85 79.88 -7.66
CA GLN A 187 -58.16 79.99 -7.01
C GLN A 187 -58.28 81.18 -6.05
N LYS A 188 -57.14 81.75 -5.62
CA LYS A 188 -57.10 82.91 -4.71
C LYS A 188 -56.98 84.25 -5.43
N SER A 189 -56.60 84.24 -6.72
CA SER A 189 -56.60 85.42 -7.59
C SER A 189 -57.98 85.66 -8.20
#